data_AF-X6EZR4-F1
#
_entry.id   AF-X6EZR4-F1
#
_cell.length_a   1.000
_cell.length_b   1.000
_cell.length_c   1.000
_cell.angle_alpha   90.00
_cell.angle_beta   90.00
_cell.angle_gamma   90.00
#
_symmetry.space_group_name_H-M   'P 1'
#
loop_
_entity.id
_entity.type
_entity.pdbx_description
1 polymer ?
#
loop_
_entity_poly.entity_id
_entity_poly.type
_entity_poly.pdbx_seq_one_letter_code
_entity_poly.pdbx_strand_id
1 'polypeptide(L)' 'MIAHARQSGTTFGGIVNRVEELGYKAIPTVSAVAPPGGLVDYDFYVEIRAALIAQARQEIYDAIALELHGAMATTGHRTT' A
#
# COMPACT_ATOMS: atom_id res chain seq x y z
N MET A 1 4.23 -8.72 -7.08
CA MET A 1 4.08 -7.27 -6.81
C MET A 1 5.22 -6.47 -7.42
N ILE A 2 6.47 -6.56 -6.94
CA ILE A 2 7.60 -5.75 -7.44
C ILE A 2 7.88 -5.94 -8.94
N ALA A 3 7.87 -7.18 -9.45
CA ALA A 3 8.07 -7.44 -10.88
C ALA A 3 7.02 -6.75 -11.77
N HIS A 4 5.77 -6.66 -11.31
CA HIS A 4 4.71 -5.93 -12.00
C HIS A 4 4.90 -4.41 -11.88
N ALA A 5 5.29 -3.92 -10.70
CA ALA A 5 5.54 -2.49 -10.45
C ALA A 5 6.61 -1.92 -11.38
N ARG A 6 7.73 -2.65 -11.57
CA ARG A 6 8.84 -2.25 -12.45
C ARG A 6 8.43 -2.00 -13.90
N GLN A 7 7.39 -2.67 -14.35
CA GLN A 7 6.89 -2.60 -15.73
C GLN A 7 5.67 -1.70 -15.87
N SER A 8 5.21 -1.09 -14.77
CA SER A 8 4.00 -0.25 -14.75
C SER A 8 4.36 1.24 -14.81
N GLY A 9 3.47 2.04 -15.40
CA GLY A 9 3.53 3.52 -15.35
C GLY A 9 2.85 4.12 -14.11
N THR A 10 2.68 3.34 -13.03
CA THR A 10 2.00 3.79 -11.81
C THR A 10 2.95 4.55 -10.88
N THR A 11 2.40 5.32 -9.94
CA THR A 11 3.19 5.98 -8.89
C THR A 11 4.01 4.96 -8.09
N PHE A 12 3.40 3.82 -7.73
CA PHE A 12 4.11 2.74 -7.05
C PHE A 12 5.27 2.18 -7.88
N GLY A 13 5.08 1.98 -9.20
CA GLY A 13 6.15 1.60 -10.11
C GLY A 13 7.31 2.60 -10.12
N GLY A 14 7.01 3.90 -10.16
CA GLY A 14 8.00 4.97 -10.07
C GLY A 14 8.79 4.94 -8.75
N ILE A 15 8.11 4.72 -7.62
CA ILE A 15 8.77 4.58 -6.31
C ILE A 15 9.74 3.40 -6.30
N VAL A 16 9.30 2.21 -6.75
CA VAL A 16 10.12 1.00 -6.78
C VAL A 16 11.37 1.22 -7.64
N ASN A 17 11.18 1.73 -8.86
CA ASN A 17 12.30 1.99 -9.77
C ASN A 17 13.29 2.98 -9.17
N ARG A 18 12.79 4.07 -8.57
CA ARG A 18 13.66 5.12 -8.01
C ARG A 18 14.44 4.64 -6.78
N VAL A 19 13.81 3.86 -5.91
CA VAL A 19 14.47 3.29 -4.72
C VAL A 19 15.58 2.33 -5.14
N GLU A 20 15.32 1.46 -6.13
CA GLU A 20 16.32 0.52 -6.65
C GLU A 20 17.47 1.22 -7.39
N GLU A 21 17.18 2.25 -8.19
CA GLU A 21 18.19 3.10 -8.85
C GLU A 21 19.14 3.77 -7.84
N LEU A 22 18.63 4.14 -6.66
CA LEU A 22 19.41 4.73 -5.57
C LEU A 22 20.20 3.69 -4.75
N GLY A 23 20.09 2.39 -5.09
CA GLY A 23 20.80 1.30 -4.42
C GLY A 23 20.13 0.77 -3.16
N TYR A 24 18.89 1.19 -2.88
CA TYR A 24 18.11 0.67 -1.74
C TYR A 24 17.32 -0.58 -2.14
N LYS A 25 17.05 -1.44 -1.15
CA LYS A 25 16.21 -2.63 -1.33
C LYS A 25 14.74 -2.26 -1.13
N ALA A 26 13.93 -2.39 -2.18
CA ALA A 26 12.48 -2.27 -2.06
C ALA A 26 11.87 -3.51 -1.37
N ILE A 27 11.16 -3.32 -0.26
CA ILE A 27 10.46 -4.38 0.47
C ILE A 27 8.94 -4.14 0.34
N PRO A 28 8.22 -4.97 -0.44
CA PRO A 28 6.78 -4.79 -0.64
C PRO A 28 5.99 -5.23 0.60
N THR A 29 4.89 -4.52 0.90
CA THR A 29 3.97 -4.88 1.99
C THR A 29 2.62 -5.33 1.43
N VAL A 30 1.73 -4.39 1.12
CA VAL A 30 0.40 -4.61 0.57
C VAL A 30 0.14 -3.58 -0.53
N SER A 31 -0.54 -3.99 -1.60
CA SER A 31 -1.04 -3.11 -2.64
C SER A 31 -2.46 -3.53 -2.97
N ALA A 32 -3.40 -2.59 -2.86
CA ALA A 32 -4.81 -2.80 -3.13
C ALA A 32 -5.30 -1.71 -4.07
N VAL A 33 -5.85 -2.10 -5.22
CA VAL A 33 -6.37 -1.21 -6.24
C VAL A 33 -7.78 -1.67 -6.58
N ALA A 34 -8.72 -0.72 -6.58
CA ALA A 34 -10.10 -0.95 -6.97
C ALA A 34 -10.58 0.18 -7.89
N PRO A 35 -11.51 -0.09 -8.83
CA PRO A 35 -12.15 0.97 -9.61
C PRO A 35 -12.85 1.99 -8.70
N PRO A 36 -12.99 3.25 -9.13
CA PRO A 36 -13.82 4.22 -8.43
C PRO A 36 -15.28 3.74 -8.45
N GLY A 37 -16.00 3.85 -7.33
CA GLY A 37 -17.40 3.42 -7.32
C GLY A 37 -18.14 3.43 -5.99
N GLY A 38 -17.46 3.60 -4.85
CA GLY A 38 -18.15 3.64 -3.56
C GLY A 38 -17.21 3.63 -2.37
N LEU A 39 -17.80 3.55 -1.18
CA LEU A 39 -17.07 3.39 0.08
C LEU A 39 -16.43 2.00 0.14
N VAL A 40 -15.21 1.94 0.67
CA VAL A 40 -14.53 0.68 0.97
C VAL A 40 -15.18 0.03 2.17
N ASP A 41 -15.34 -1.30 2.16
CA ASP A 41 -15.82 -2.01 3.34
C ASP A 41 -14.88 -1.77 4.55
N TYR A 42 -15.46 -1.42 5.70
CA TYR A 42 -14.70 -1.06 6.89
C TYR A 42 -13.83 -2.21 7.40
N ASP A 43 -14.34 -3.44 7.39
CA ASP A 43 -13.63 -4.60 7.92
C ASP A 43 -12.46 -4.95 6.99
N PHE A 44 -12.66 -4.89 5.66
CA PHE A 44 -11.57 -5.00 4.69
C PHE A 44 -10.49 -3.94 4.91
N TYR A 45 -10.87 -2.68 5.17
CA TYR A 45 -9.90 -1.63 5.50
C TYR A 45 -9.11 -1.95 6.78
N VAL A 46 -9.78 -2.44 7.83
CA VAL A 46 -9.13 -2.82 9.09
C VAL A 46 -8.11 -3.94 8.87
N GLU A 47 -8.45 -4.95 8.07
CA GLU A 47 -7.56 -6.06 7.72
C GLU A 47 -6.31 -5.58 6.98
N ILE A 48 -6.48 -4.78 5.93
CA ILE A 48 -5.35 -4.24 5.14
C ILE A 48 -4.44 -3.35 6.00
N ARG A 49 -5.03 -2.49 6.84
CA ARG A 49 -4.27 -1.65 7.78
C ARG A 49 -3.48 -2.50 8.77
N ALA A 50 -4.09 -3.56 9.32
CA ALA A 50 -3.42 -4.46 10.24
C ALA A 50 -2.25 -5.19 9.57
N ALA A 51 -2.42 -5.65 8.33
CA ALA A 51 -1.35 -6.28 7.55
C ALA A 51 -0.18 -5.33 7.30
N LEU A 52 -0.44 -4.06 6.94
CA LEU A 52 0.59 -3.03 6.77
C LEU A 52 1.39 -2.80 8.06
N ILE A 53 0.69 -2.65 9.20
CA ILE A 53 1.33 -2.44 10.51
C ILE A 53 2.14 -3.66 10.93
N ALA A 54 1.62 -4.87 10.70
CA ALA A 54 2.32 -6.10 11.02
C ALA A 54 3.64 -6.19 10.23
N GLN A 55 3.62 -5.88 8.94
CA GLN A 55 4.81 -5.83 8.10
C GLN A 55 5.81 -4.77 8.57
N ALA A 56 5.36 -3.54 8.83
CA ALA A 56 6.21 -2.46 9.31
C ALA A 56 6.93 -2.76 10.65
N ARG A 57 6.49 -3.79 11.38
CA ARG A 57 7.08 -4.24 12.65
C ARG A 57 8.01 -5.45 12.51
N GLN A 58 8.10 -6.10 11.34
CA GLN A 58 8.90 -7.32 11.18
C GLN A 58 10.41 -7.07 11.22
N GLU A 59 10.85 -5.93 10.69
CA GLU A 59 12.26 -5.56 10.60
C GLU A 59 12.44 -4.08 10.92
N ILE A 60 13.70 -3.63 11.02
CA ILE A 60 14.03 -2.21 11.08
C ILE A 60 14.21 -1.73 9.65
N TYR A 61 13.32 -0.84 9.21
CA TYR A 61 13.40 -0.19 7.90
C TYR A 61 14.00 1.20 8.05
N ASP A 62 14.80 1.62 7.07
CA ASP A 62 15.36 2.98 7.03
C ASP A 62 14.30 4.04 6.69
N ALA A 63 13.28 3.65 5.92
CA ALA A 63 12.21 4.53 5.48
C ALA A 63 10.95 3.75 5.09
N ILE A 64 9.82 4.45 5.03
CA ILE A 64 8.55 3.94 4.48
C ILE A 64 8.09 4.90 3.38
N ALA A 65 7.86 4.37 2.18
CA ALA A 65 7.25 5.10 1.08
C ALA A 65 5.84 4.55 0.82
N LEU A 66 4.82 5.40 0.87
CA LEU A 66 3.42 5.03 0.67
C LEU A 66 2.85 5.70 -0.57
N GLU A 67 2.20 4.91 -1.42
CA GLU A 67 1.29 5.40 -2.43
C GLU A 67 -0.14 5.31 -1.87
N LEU A 68 -0.81 6.45 -1.72
CA LEU A 68 -2.19 6.52 -1.28
C LEU A 68 -2.97 7.43 -2.22
N HIS A 69 -4.21 7.05 -2.56
CA HIS A 69 -5.09 7.91 -3.36
C HIS A 69 -5.41 9.23 -2.62
N GLY A 70 -5.54 9.19 -1.30
CA GLY A 70 -5.81 10.36 -0.45
C GLY A 70 -7.29 10.70 -0.23
N ALA A 71 -8.21 10.10 -1.00
CA ALA A 71 -9.67 10.32 -0.87
C ALA A 71 -10.47 9.03 -0.58
N MET A 72 -9.80 7.95 -0.17
CA MET A 72 -10.48 6.71 0.22
C MET A 72 -11.32 6.95 1.48
N ALA A 73 -12.60 6.55 1.43
CA ALA A 73 -13.49 6.54 2.57
C ALA A 73 -14.07 5.14 2.78
N THR A 74 -14.40 4.80 4.03
CA THR A 74 -14.95 3.50 4.39
C THR A 74 -16.44 3.58 4.69
N THR A 75 -17.13 2.44 4.64
CA THR A 75 -18.43 2.29 5.29
C THR A 75 -18.28 2.60 6.79
N GLY A 76 -19.39 3.01 7.43
CA GLY A 76 -19.39 3.28 8.87
C GLY A 76 -19.23 2.00 9.69
N HIS A 77 -18.60 2.10 10.85
CA HIS A 77 -18.50 0.98 11.78
C HIS A 77 -19.88 0.66 12.36
N ARG A 78 -20.48 -0.48 11.96
CA ARG A 78 -21.72 -0.97 12.58
C ARG A 78 -21.37 -1.55 13.95
N THR A 79 -21.54 -0.75 14.99
CA THR A 79 -21.69 -1.24 16.36
C THR A 79 -23.16 -1.67 16.52
N THR A 80 -23.40 -2.97 16.50
CA THR A 80 -24.64 -3.58 17.04
C THR A 80 -24.38 -4.08 18.44
#